data_AF-A0A3D1P2C4-F1
#
_entry.id   AF-A0A3D1P2C4-F1
#
_cell.length_a   1.000
_cell.length_b   1.000
_cell.length_c   1.000
_cell.angle_alpha   90.00
_cell.angle_beta   90.00
_cell.angle_gamma   90.00
#
_symmetry.space_group_name_H-M   'P 1'
#
loop_
_entity.id
_entity.type
_entity.pdbx_description
1 polymer ?
#
loop_
_entity_poly.entity_id
_entity_poly.type
_entity_poly.pdbx_seq_one_letter_code
_entity_poly.pdbx_strand_id
1 'polypeptide(L)' 'MALGALGWVLGDGDRAGRLLALTGLTPEALRGGLGDPAVLGAVLDFLGQYEPDLVAAAAHLQVEPAQLMAAREKL' A
#
# COMPACT_ATOMS: atom_id res chain seq x y z
N MET A 1 9.68 -2.27 -2.67
CA MET A 1 9.05 -1.05 -2.11
C MET A 1 7.55 -1.26 -1.93
N ALA A 2 6.76 -1.29 -3.02
CA ALA A 2 5.30 -1.46 -2.94
C ALA A 2 4.85 -2.75 -2.22
N LEU A 3 5.52 -3.87 -2.47
CA LEU A 3 5.22 -5.13 -1.77
C LEU A 3 5.49 -5.07 -0.24
N GLY A 4 6.51 -4.32 0.18
CA GLY A 4 6.79 -4.09 1.60
C GLY A 4 5.73 -3.20 2.25
N ALA A 5 5.27 -2.17 1.53
CA ALA A 5 4.17 -1.31 1.96
C ALA A 5 2.87 -2.11 2.11
N LEU A 6 2.58 -3.01 1.15
CA LEU A 6 1.46 -3.94 1.26
C LEU A 6 1.59 -4.84 2.50
N GLY A 7 2.78 -5.41 2.77
CA GLY A 7 3.02 -6.20 3.98
C GLY A 7 2.75 -5.41 5.26
N TRP A 8 3.12 -4.13 5.32
CA TRP A 8 2.84 -3.26 6.47
C TRP A 8 1.35 -2.96 6.65
N VAL A 9 0.62 -2.73 5.55
CA VAL A 9 -0.84 -2.54 5.58
C VAL A 9 -1.55 -3.81 6.06
N LEU A 10 -1.15 -4.98 5.55
CA LEU A 10 -1.75 -6.26 5.90
C LEU A 10 -1.38 -6.76 7.31
N GLY A 11 -0.34 -6.20 7.92
CA GLY A 11 0.05 -6.50 9.29
C GLY A 11 -0.92 -6.01 10.37
N ASP A 12 -1.96 -5.26 9.99
CA ASP A 12 -2.94 -4.67 10.88
C ASP A 12 -4.35 -4.79 10.29
N GLY A 13 -5.27 -5.36 11.07
CA GLY A 13 -6.62 -5.67 10.60
C GLY A 13 -7.44 -4.44 10.22
N ASP A 14 -7.23 -3.32 10.90
CA ASP A 14 -7.95 -2.08 10.62
C ASP A 14 -7.42 -1.43 9.34
N ARG A 15 -6.09 -1.41 9.14
CA ARG A 15 -5.49 -0.93 7.88
C ARG A 15 -5.89 -1.80 6.70
N ALA A 16 -5.83 -3.12 6.86
CA ALA A 16 -6.26 -4.07 5.84
C ALA A 16 -7.75 -3.89 5.50
N GLY A 17 -8.61 -3.76 6.51
CA GLY A 17 -10.05 -3.52 6.31
C GLY A 17 -10.32 -2.23 5.54
N ARG A 18 -9.64 -1.13 5.88
CA ARG A 18 -9.76 0.14 5.15
C ARG A 18 -9.27 0.05 3.71
N LEU A 19 -8.14 -0.61 3.48
CA LEU A 19 -7.62 -0.83 2.12
C LEU A 19 -8.67 -1.49 1.24
N LEU A 20 -9.25 -2.62 1.70
CA LEU A 20 -10.28 -3.35 0.94
C LEU A 20 -11.52 -2.48 0.71
N ALA A 21 -11.98 -1.76 1.75
CA ALA A 21 -13.16 -0.90 1.67
C ALA A 21 -12.99 0.28 0.69
N LEU A 22 -11.80 0.89 0.63
CA LEU A 22 -11.55 2.07 -0.19
C LEU A 22 -11.13 1.74 -1.63
N THR A 23 -10.44 0.62 -1.84
CA THR A 23 -9.97 0.20 -3.16
C THR A 23 -10.94 -0.73 -3.89
N GLY A 24 -11.89 -1.34 -3.16
CA GLY A 24 -12.78 -2.37 -3.70
C GLY A 24 -12.10 -3.71 -3.98
N LEU A 25 -10.82 -3.87 -3.60
CA LEU A 25 -10.10 -5.14 -3.71
C LEU A 25 -10.68 -6.17 -2.74
N THR A 26 -10.51 -7.44 -3.10
CA THR A 26 -10.77 -8.57 -2.19
C THR A 26 -9.44 -9.19 -1.73
N PRO A 27 -9.43 -9.96 -0.63
CA PRO A 27 -8.25 -10.71 -0.21
C PRO A 27 -7.70 -11.66 -1.29
N GLU A 28 -8.58 -12.25 -2.09
CA GLU A 28 -8.22 -13.13 -3.21
C GLU A 28 -7.55 -12.34 -4.33
N ALA A 29 -8.11 -11.17 -4.69
CA ALA A 29 -7.53 -10.28 -5.69
C ALA A 29 -6.14 -9.77 -5.25
N LEU A 30 -5.98 -9.41 -3.97
CA LEU A 30 -4.68 -9.03 -3.42
C LEU A 30 -3.65 -10.16 -3.52
N ARG A 31 -4.04 -11.40 -3.17
CA ARG A 31 -3.13 -12.56 -3.22
C ARG A 31 -2.75 -12.92 -4.66
N GLY A 32 -3.69 -12.84 -5.60
CA GLY A 32 -3.44 -13.08 -7.02
C GLY A 32 -2.64 -11.96 -7.69
N GLY A 33 -2.76 -10.72 -7.18
CA GLY A 33 -2.17 -9.52 -7.75
C GLY A 33 -0.87 -9.06 -7.11
N LEU A 34 -0.18 -9.88 -6.30
CA LEU A 34 1.07 -9.48 -5.62
C LEU A 34 2.19 -9.02 -6.58
N GLY A 35 2.13 -9.43 -7.85
CA GLY A 35 3.02 -8.98 -8.92
C GLY A 35 2.37 -8.04 -9.95
N ASP A 36 1.11 -7.67 -9.75
CA ASP A 36 0.37 -6.80 -10.67
C ASP A 36 0.63 -5.32 -10.31
N PRO A 37 1.20 -4.53 -11.23
CA PRO A 37 1.42 -3.09 -11.02
C PRO A 37 0.14 -2.33 -10.65
N ALA A 38 -1.03 -2.75 -11.14
CA ALA A 38 -2.31 -2.11 -10.81
C ALA A 38 -2.68 -2.30 -9.34
N VAL A 39 -2.50 -3.52 -8.81
CA VAL A 39 -2.77 -3.83 -7.40
C VAL A 39 -1.76 -3.13 -6.50
N LEU A 40 -0.48 -3.18 -6.84
CA LEU A 40 0.57 -2.48 -6.10
C LEU A 40 0.39 -0.96 -6.14
N GLY A 41 -0.10 -0.43 -7.26
CA GLY A 41 -0.45 0.98 -7.43
C GLY A 41 -1.58 1.40 -6.51
N ALA A 42 -2.67 0.62 -6.46
CA ALA A 42 -3.80 0.87 -5.57
C ALA A 42 -3.41 0.91 -4.09
N VAL A 43 -2.45 0.08 -3.66
CA VAL A 43 -1.91 0.10 -2.28
C VAL A 43 -1.15 1.38 -1.98
N LEU A 44 -0.33 1.83 -2.92
CA LEU A 44 0.41 3.08 -2.76
C LEU A 44 -0.53 4.30 -2.82
N ASP A 45 -1.56 4.27 -3.66
CA ASP A 45 -2.61 5.30 -3.71
C ASP A 45 -3.37 5.37 -2.38
N PHE A 46 -3.72 4.22 -1.81
CA PHE A 46 -4.34 4.14 -0.48
C PHE A 46 -3.49 4.82 0.60
N LEU A 47 -2.17 4.57 0.61
CA LEU A 47 -1.27 5.25 1.54
C LEU A 47 -1.19 6.76 1.25
N GLY A 48 -1.10 7.15 -0.02
CA GLY A 48 -1.05 8.56 -0.43
C GLY A 48 -2.31 9.35 -0.06
N GLN A 49 -3.46 8.69 0.08
CA GLN A 49 -4.73 9.30 0.51
C GLN A 49 -4.80 9.58 2.02
N TYR A 50 -3.89 9.03 2.82
CA TYR A 50 -3.86 9.26 4.26
C TYR A 50 -2.43 9.41 4.80
N GLU A 51 -2.02 10.67 4.97
CA GLU A 51 -0.65 11.06 5.35
C GLU A 51 -0.10 10.34 6.60
N PRO A 52 -0.87 10.12 7.70
CA PRO A 52 -0.35 9.39 8.85
C PRO A 52 0.06 7.95 8.53
N ASP A 53 -0.71 7.24 7.71
CA ASP A 53 -0.37 5.88 7.29
C ASP A 53 0.83 5.90 6.32
N LEU A 54 0.91 6.88 5.43
CA LEU A 54 2.06 7.05 4.54
C LEU A 54 3.36 7.25 5.32
N VAL A 55 3.37 8.16 6.30
CA VAL A 55 4.54 8.45 7.14
C VAL A 55 4.91 7.22 7.98
N ALA A 56 3.93 6.54 8.56
CA ALA A 56 4.18 5.34 9.37
C ALA A 56 4.71 4.17 8.53
N ALA A 57 4.18 3.95 7.33
CA ALA A 57 4.67 2.95 6.40
C ALA A 57 6.11 3.25 5.94
N ALA A 58 6.39 4.52 5.61
CA ALA A 58 7.72 4.98 5.22
C ALA A 58 8.74 4.77 6.34
N ALA A 59 8.38 5.15 7.57
CA ALA A 59 9.21 4.93 8.75
C ALA A 59 9.50 3.44 9.00
N HIS A 60 8.48 2.57 8.87
CA HIS A 60 8.64 1.13 9.00
C HIS A 60 9.58 0.55 7.94
N LEU A 61 9.48 1.05 6.71
CA LEU A 61 10.31 0.63 5.58
C LEU A 61 11.67 1.31 5.53
N GLN A 62 11.95 2.23 6.48
CA GLN A 62 13.19 3.03 6.55
C GLN A 62 13.47 3.81 5.25
N VAL A 63 12.41 4.39 4.68
CA VAL A 63 12.46 5.25 3.50
C VAL A 63 11.73 6.56 3.75
N GLU A 64 11.96 7.55 2.90
CA GLU A 64 11.18 8.78 2.92
C GLU A 64 9.77 8.55 2.33
N PRO A 65 8.73 9.21 2.84
CA PRO A 65 7.36 9.16 2.28
C PRO A 65 7.33 9.45 0.77
N ALA A 66 8.14 10.42 0.32
CA ALA A 66 8.26 10.78 -1.08
C ALA A 66 8.79 9.62 -1.96
N GLN A 67 9.57 8.69 -1.41
CA GLN A 67 10.06 7.53 -2.15
C GLN A 67 8.96 6.50 -2.41
N LEU A 68 7.96 6.39 -1.53
CA LEU A 68 6.78 5.56 -1.76
C LEU A 68 5.91 6.14 -2.88
N MET A 69 5.71 7.46 -2.90
CA MET A 69 4.98 8.14 -3.98
C MET A 69 5.76 8.10 -5.30
N ALA A 70 7.08 8.27 -5.27
CA ALA A 70 7.90 8.10 -6.46
C ALA A 70 7.90 6.65 -6.98
N ALA A 71 7.66 5.65 -6.13
CA ALA A 71 7.47 4.27 -6.58
C ALA A 71 6.13 4.10 -7.31
N ARG A 72 5.07 4.82 -6.88
CA ARG A 72 3.75 4.81 -7.53
C ARG A 72 3.78 5.36 -8.95
N GLU A 73 4.56 6.41 -9.18
CA GLU A 73 4.76 7.03 -10.50
C GLU A 73 5.55 6.13 -11.48
N LYS A 74 6.19 5.06 -10.99
CA LYS A 74 7.04 4.16 -11.78
C LYS A 74 6.42 2.79 -12.08
N LEU A 75 5.25 2.51 -11.52
CA LEU A 75 4.47 1.29 -11.78
C LEU A 75 3.69 1.45 -13.10
#